data_AF-A0A086J7Z7-F1
#
_entry.id   AF-A0A086J7Z7-F1
#
_cell.length_a   1.000
_cell.length_b   1.000
_cell.length_c   1.000
_cell.angle_alpha   90.00
_cell.angle_beta   90.00
_cell.angle_gamma   90.00
#
_symmetry.space_group_name_H-M   'P 1'
#
loop_
_entity.id
_entity.type
_entity.pdbx_description
1 polymer ?
#
loop_
_entity_poly.entity_id
_entity_poly.type
_entity_poly.pdbx_seq_one_letter_code
_entity_poly.pdbx_strand_id
1 'polypeptide(L)'
;MTYNILHKLDARRAKFFSYSQPANLQSETRLARVRDELRDLQPHVACLQEVERESLSHLTSQLECDAYACAASLFNDKSGVSDGCALLYKKSILEVVRTHAFHFASLVDDFFPNQKAARDHMALAFWRRLKEKRNLAVVASFRVKATGQIVHVCSTHLFWDPRQPEVKLMQAFLLARALRRYADEQERTREEEREEKTPECTQRNDTDAGDERVTKEETNESRNEATTRKVNVETGEWTREEVPETDQKINHEITHEIKQAREQEREQGREERSSAGLVRDAPLIVGGDFNSMPFQSVTKVSGPEGREKGKEMCVENKYHSGVY
;
A
#
# COMPACT_ATOMS: atom_id res chain seq x y z
N MET A 1 19.51 0.92 6.15
CA MET A 1 19.99 -0.47 6.29
C MET A 1 18.81 -1.42 6.16
N THR A 2 19.01 -2.63 5.62
CA THR A 2 18.04 -3.73 5.74
C THR A 2 18.78 -4.97 6.24
N TYR A 3 18.21 -5.73 7.17
CA TYR A 3 18.90 -6.83 7.82
C TYR A 3 17.94 -7.86 8.43
N ASN A 4 18.01 -9.09 7.94
CA ASN A 4 17.41 -10.25 8.59
C ASN A 4 18.29 -10.64 9.79
N ILE A 5 17.75 -10.59 11.01
CA ILE A 5 18.52 -10.78 12.25
C ILE A 5 18.55 -12.24 12.74
N LEU A 6 17.96 -13.16 11.97
CA LEU A 6 17.77 -14.59 12.26
C LEU A 6 16.98 -14.87 13.55
N HIS A 7 15.79 -15.44 13.41
CA HIS A 7 14.89 -15.77 14.51
C HIS A 7 15.53 -16.79 15.49
N LYS A 8 15.33 -16.64 16.80
CA LYS A 8 16.05 -17.41 17.84
C LYS A 8 15.77 -18.91 17.82
N LEU A 9 14.58 -19.33 17.38
CA LEU A 9 14.26 -20.76 17.24
C LEU A 9 14.85 -21.35 15.94
N ASP A 10 15.21 -20.49 14.99
CA ASP A 10 15.77 -20.85 13.69
C ASP A 10 17.30 -20.96 13.83
N ALA A 11 17.94 -20.00 14.50
CA ALA A 11 19.32 -20.10 14.99
C ALA A 11 19.59 -21.38 15.82
N ARG A 12 18.60 -21.85 16.59
CA ARG A 12 18.69 -23.09 17.38
C ARG A 12 18.56 -24.38 16.55
N ARG A 13 18.24 -24.32 15.25
CA ARG A 13 18.20 -25.50 14.37
C ARG A 13 19.62 -25.87 13.93
N ALA A 14 20.37 -26.52 14.83
CA ALA A 14 21.78 -26.87 14.69
C ALA A 14 22.20 -27.56 13.37
N LYS A 15 21.27 -28.17 12.61
CA LYS A 15 21.53 -28.72 11.27
C LYS A 15 21.92 -27.66 10.23
N PHE A 16 21.44 -26.42 10.34
CA PHE A 16 21.77 -25.33 9.41
C PHE A 16 23.07 -24.61 9.78
N PHE A 17 23.44 -24.61 11.06
CA PHE A 17 24.55 -23.80 11.60
C PHE A 17 25.64 -24.66 12.27
N SER A 18 25.84 -25.89 11.80
CA SER A 18 26.78 -26.87 12.36
C SER A 18 28.26 -26.44 12.30
N TYR A 19 28.58 -25.44 11.47
CA TYR A 19 29.89 -24.79 11.38
C TYR A 19 30.10 -23.70 12.45
N SER A 20 29.06 -23.31 13.19
CA SER A 20 29.12 -22.28 14.23
C SER A 20 29.18 -22.88 15.62
N GLN A 21 29.96 -22.27 16.53
CA GLN A 21 29.99 -22.69 17.92
C GLN A 21 28.64 -22.41 18.60
N PRO A 22 28.07 -23.32 19.42
CA PRO A 22 26.76 -23.13 20.04
C PRO A 22 26.63 -21.86 20.90
N ALA A 23 27.73 -21.32 21.43
CA ALA A 23 27.76 -20.02 22.12
C ALA A 23 27.39 -18.85 21.18
N ASN A 24 27.90 -18.86 19.95
CA ASN A 24 27.65 -17.80 18.95
C ASN A 24 26.19 -17.79 18.46
N LEU A 25 25.43 -18.87 18.70
CA LEU A 25 24.03 -18.99 18.30
C LEU A 25 23.04 -18.53 19.39
N GLN A 26 23.51 -18.25 20.61
CA GLN A 26 22.66 -17.74 21.69
C GLN A 26 22.10 -16.35 21.37
N SER A 27 20.89 -16.06 21.85
CA SER A 27 20.14 -14.87 21.42
C SER A 27 20.84 -13.59 21.87
N GLU A 28 21.40 -13.61 23.08
CA GLU A 28 22.11 -12.53 23.74
C GLU A 28 23.39 -12.19 22.99
N THR A 29 24.15 -13.22 22.59
CA THR A 29 25.38 -13.08 21.80
C THR A 29 25.11 -12.53 20.40
N ARG A 30 24.05 -13.00 19.73
CA ARG A 30 23.67 -12.51 18.39
C ARG A 30 23.11 -11.10 18.44
N LEU A 31 22.19 -10.80 19.36
CA LEU A 31 21.58 -9.46 19.49
C LEU A 31 22.61 -8.41 19.91
N ALA A 32 23.62 -8.76 20.71
CA ALA A 32 24.76 -7.88 20.96
C ALA A 32 25.50 -7.52 19.66
N ARG A 33 25.76 -8.49 18.77
CA ARG A 33 26.37 -8.22 17.45
C ARG A 33 25.46 -7.40 16.53
N VAL A 34 24.16 -7.67 16.51
CA VAL A 34 23.17 -6.87 15.74
C VAL A 34 23.12 -5.42 16.22
N ARG A 35 23.19 -5.18 17.54
CA ARG A 35 23.34 -3.84 18.13
C ARG A 35 24.65 -3.18 17.69
N ASP A 36 25.76 -3.90 17.76
CA ASP A 36 27.08 -3.33 17.42
C ASP A 36 27.15 -2.98 15.92
N GLU A 37 26.63 -3.82 15.02
CA GLU A 37 26.46 -3.52 13.59
C GLU A 37 25.61 -2.25 13.36
N LEU A 38 24.50 -2.09 14.11
CA LEU A 38 23.66 -0.89 14.06
C LEU A 38 24.38 0.37 14.61
N ARG A 39 25.31 0.20 15.55
CA ARG A 39 26.16 1.28 16.10
C ARG A 39 27.31 1.67 15.17
N ASP A 40 27.88 0.72 14.44
CA ASP A 40 29.00 1.00 13.55
C ASP A 40 28.49 1.59 12.22
N LEU A 41 27.34 1.12 11.69
CA LEU A 41 26.75 1.64 10.46
C LEU A 41 25.89 2.91 10.65
N GLN A 42 25.48 3.25 11.88
CA GLN A 42 24.65 4.43 12.22
C GLN A 42 23.46 4.71 11.27
N PRO A 43 22.68 3.71 10.81
CA PRO A 43 21.71 3.90 9.73
C PRO A 43 20.53 4.79 10.18
N HIS A 44 20.14 5.74 9.34
CA HIS A 44 19.02 6.65 9.64
C HIS A 44 17.69 5.90 9.88
N VAL A 45 17.46 4.85 9.09
CA VAL A 45 16.41 3.83 9.27
C VAL A 45 17.01 2.44 9.03
N ALA A 46 16.67 1.49 9.88
CA ALA A 46 16.99 0.07 9.75
C ALA A 46 15.71 -0.77 9.61
N CYS A 47 15.56 -1.40 8.46
CA CYS A 47 14.51 -2.37 8.18
C CYS A 47 14.97 -3.74 8.68
N LEU A 48 14.38 -4.23 9.77
CA LEU A 48 14.72 -5.52 10.36
C LEU A 48 13.68 -6.60 10.00
N GLN A 49 14.15 -7.82 9.76
CA GLN A 49 13.34 -9.02 9.47
C GLN A 49 13.69 -10.17 10.45
N GLU A 50 12.80 -11.16 10.58
CA GLU A 50 12.87 -12.27 11.55
C GLU A 50 12.90 -11.84 13.03
N VAL A 51 12.30 -10.69 13.34
CA VAL A 51 12.36 -10.08 14.68
C VAL A 51 11.29 -10.62 15.61
N GLU A 52 11.65 -11.02 16.83
CA GLU A 52 10.69 -11.28 17.93
C GLU A 52 10.39 -10.02 18.76
N ARG A 53 9.24 -10.02 19.44
CA ARG A 53 8.86 -8.97 20.42
C ARG A 53 9.94 -8.75 21.50
N GLU A 54 10.56 -9.85 21.97
CA GLU A 54 11.65 -9.84 22.96
C GLU A 54 12.94 -9.24 22.38
N SER A 55 13.36 -9.70 21.20
CA SER A 55 14.54 -9.20 20.48
C SER A 55 14.42 -7.72 20.13
N LEU A 56 13.24 -7.27 19.71
CA LEU A 56 12.97 -5.84 19.46
C LEU A 56 13.10 -5.02 20.75
N SER A 57 12.51 -5.47 21.85
CA SER A 57 12.61 -4.81 23.16
C SER A 57 14.09 -4.68 23.62
N HIS A 58 14.85 -5.78 23.52
CA HIS A 58 16.27 -5.83 23.86
C HIS A 58 17.11 -4.86 23.00
N LEU A 59 16.90 -4.84 21.68
CA LEU A 59 17.60 -3.93 20.78
C LEU A 59 17.22 -2.45 21.02
N THR A 60 15.93 -2.15 21.20
CA THR A 60 15.47 -0.75 21.40
C THR A 60 15.97 -0.15 22.70
N SER A 61 16.00 -0.90 23.81
CA SER A 61 16.56 -0.42 25.08
C SER A 61 18.08 -0.22 25.02
N GLN A 62 18.83 -1.10 24.34
CA GLN A 62 20.28 -0.94 24.23
C GLN A 62 20.72 0.14 23.23
N LEU A 63 19.87 0.51 22.27
CA LEU A 63 20.12 1.55 21.28
C LEU A 63 19.44 2.90 21.63
N GLU A 64 18.84 3.03 22.82
CA GLU A 64 18.18 4.26 23.23
C GLU A 64 19.16 5.44 23.39
N CYS A 65 20.34 5.18 23.98
CA CYS A 65 21.43 6.17 24.09
C CYS A 65 21.97 6.59 22.71
N ASP A 66 21.91 5.70 21.72
CA ASP A 66 22.26 5.96 20.32
C ASP A 66 21.15 6.72 19.55
N ALA A 67 20.13 7.19 20.29
CA ALA A 67 18.95 7.89 19.84
C ALA A 67 18.00 7.09 18.93
N TYR A 68 18.03 5.75 18.95
CA TYR A 68 17.06 4.94 18.21
C TYR A 68 15.72 4.78 18.93
N ALA A 69 14.68 4.48 18.16
CA ALA A 69 13.42 3.93 18.61
C ALA A 69 12.78 3.06 17.51
N CYS A 70 11.77 2.28 17.87
CA CYS A 70 10.91 1.61 16.89
C CYS A 70 9.86 2.60 16.36
N ALA A 71 9.72 2.68 15.03
CA ALA A 71 8.62 3.40 14.38
C ALA A 71 7.40 2.49 14.21
N ALA A 72 7.60 1.33 13.58
CA ALA A 72 6.55 0.35 13.31
C ALA A 72 7.09 -1.07 13.48
N SER A 73 6.27 -1.98 14.00
CA SER A 73 6.54 -3.42 14.04
C SER A 73 5.25 -4.22 13.92
N LEU A 74 5.33 -5.41 13.33
CA LEU A 74 4.22 -6.34 13.21
C LEU A 74 4.75 -7.79 13.27
N PHE A 75 4.05 -8.64 14.02
CA PHE A 75 4.48 -10.01 14.35
C PHE A 75 3.39 -11.03 14.02
N ASN A 76 3.78 -12.29 13.80
CA ASN A 76 2.87 -13.39 13.49
C ASN A 76 2.32 -14.07 14.77
N ASP A 77 1.17 -13.60 15.26
CA ASP A 77 0.61 -14.01 16.57
C ASP A 77 -0.06 -15.40 16.61
N LYS A 78 0.02 -16.23 15.55
CA LYS A 78 -0.82 -17.44 15.37
C LYS A 78 -0.07 -18.78 15.22
N SER A 79 1.15 -18.90 15.76
CA SER A 79 1.99 -20.10 15.54
C SER A 79 2.94 -20.51 16.68
N GLY A 80 3.03 -19.77 17.79
CA GLY A 80 3.96 -20.04 18.90
C GLY A 80 5.43 -19.72 18.58
N VAL A 81 5.87 -20.08 17.37
CA VAL A 81 6.90 -19.37 16.62
C VAL A 81 6.28 -18.06 16.12
N SER A 82 6.86 -16.91 16.48
CA SER A 82 6.31 -15.57 16.20
C SER A 82 7.43 -14.60 15.85
N ASP A 83 7.74 -14.54 14.56
CA ASP A 83 8.66 -13.58 13.96
C ASP A 83 7.88 -12.37 13.39
N GLY A 84 8.61 -11.40 12.86
CA GLY A 84 8.02 -10.16 12.35
C GLY A 84 9.02 -9.27 11.62
N CYS A 85 8.51 -8.13 11.17
CA CYS A 85 9.31 -7.03 10.60
C CYS A 85 9.22 -5.82 11.52
N ALA A 86 10.33 -5.08 11.65
CA ALA A 86 10.40 -3.83 12.40
C ALA A 86 11.15 -2.73 11.62
N LEU A 87 10.80 -1.48 11.90
CA LEU A 87 11.51 -0.28 11.45
C LEU A 87 12.10 0.42 12.67
N LEU A 88 13.41 0.36 12.85
CA LEU A 88 14.13 1.22 13.80
C LEU A 88 14.55 2.51 13.09
N TYR A 89 14.44 3.64 13.78
CA TYR A 89 14.77 4.96 13.23
C TYR A 89 15.52 5.83 14.25
N LYS A 90 16.32 6.77 13.75
CA LYS A 90 17.11 7.66 14.60
C LYS A 90 16.35 8.95 14.96
N LYS A 91 15.88 9.04 16.21
CA LYS A 91 15.02 10.12 16.78
C LYS A 91 15.60 11.53 16.62
N SER A 92 16.92 11.68 16.51
CA SER A 92 17.57 13.00 16.40
C SER A 92 17.37 13.67 15.04
N ILE A 93 17.19 12.89 13.96
CA ILE A 93 17.10 13.40 12.58
C ILE A 93 15.74 13.18 11.91
N LEU A 94 14.96 12.20 12.39
CA LEU A 94 13.66 11.82 11.84
C LEU A 94 12.55 11.91 12.89
N GLU A 95 11.35 12.20 12.41
CA GLU A 95 10.09 12.19 13.16
C GLU A 95 9.12 11.22 12.46
N VAL A 96 8.39 10.39 13.21
CA VAL A 96 7.39 9.48 12.64
C VAL A 96 6.07 10.23 12.47
N VAL A 97 5.55 10.29 11.25
CA VAL A 97 4.31 11.01 10.91
C VAL A 97 3.11 10.08 10.85
N ARG A 98 3.24 8.92 10.17
CA ARG A 98 2.19 7.88 10.14
C ARG A 98 2.85 6.51 9.93
N THR A 99 2.24 5.46 10.46
CA THR A 99 2.67 4.07 10.28
C THR A 99 1.51 3.22 9.78
N HIS A 100 1.83 2.15 9.06
CA HIS A 100 0.85 1.15 8.62
C HIS A 100 1.51 -0.22 8.52
N ALA A 101 0.72 -1.29 8.55
CA ALA A 101 1.22 -2.65 8.46
C ALA A 101 0.29 -3.52 7.60
N PHE A 102 0.87 -4.25 6.65
CA PHE A 102 0.14 -5.04 5.67
C PHE A 102 0.31 -6.54 5.95
N HIS A 103 -0.80 -7.27 6.03
CA HIS A 103 -0.78 -8.73 5.90
C HIS A 103 -1.11 -9.10 4.45
N PHE A 104 -0.28 -9.92 3.79
CA PHE A 104 -0.54 -10.33 2.40
C PHE A 104 -1.86 -11.09 2.24
N ALA A 105 -2.32 -11.77 3.28
CA ALA A 105 -3.62 -12.43 3.29
C ALA A 105 -4.79 -11.43 3.15
N SER A 106 -4.69 -10.23 3.74
CA SER A 106 -5.69 -9.16 3.59
C SER A 106 -5.62 -8.54 2.20
N LEU A 107 -4.41 -8.21 1.72
CA LEU A 107 -4.22 -7.62 0.39
C LEU A 107 -4.80 -8.49 -0.76
N VAL A 108 -4.86 -9.81 -0.58
CA VAL A 108 -5.54 -10.74 -1.51
C VAL A 108 -7.06 -10.58 -1.51
N ASP A 109 -7.69 -10.25 -0.39
CA ASP A 109 -9.12 -9.86 -0.36
C ASP A 109 -9.31 -8.43 -0.91
N ASP A 110 -8.43 -7.48 -0.56
CA ASP A 110 -8.55 -6.06 -0.94
C ASP A 110 -8.38 -5.81 -2.45
N PHE A 111 -7.48 -6.54 -3.11
CA PHE A 111 -7.20 -6.37 -4.54
C PHE A 111 -7.86 -7.42 -5.43
N PHE A 112 -8.27 -8.57 -4.89
CA PHE A 112 -8.92 -9.64 -5.64
C PHE A 112 -10.18 -10.18 -4.90
N PRO A 113 -11.17 -9.34 -4.55
CA PRO A 113 -12.29 -9.74 -3.67
C PRO A 113 -13.11 -10.93 -4.17
N ASN A 114 -13.17 -11.12 -5.50
CA ASN A 114 -13.87 -12.23 -6.15
C ASN A 114 -13.02 -13.51 -6.32
N GLN A 115 -11.81 -13.59 -5.73
CA GLN A 115 -10.89 -14.71 -5.94
C GLN A 115 -11.45 -16.07 -5.50
N LYS A 116 -12.34 -16.09 -4.51
CA LYS A 116 -13.11 -17.28 -4.05
C LYS A 116 -14.12 -17.80 -5.08
N ALA A 117 -14.53 -16.97 -6.05
CA ALA A 117 -15.49 -17.33 -7.10
C ALA A 117 -14.82 -17.83 -8.39
N ALA A 118 -13.49 -17.97 -8.41
CA ALA A 118 -12.76 -18.55 -9.52
C ALA A 118 -13.23 -20.00 -9.78
N ARG A 119 -13.68 -20.30 -11.00
CA ARG A 119 -14.10 -21.66 -11.41
C ARG A 119 -12.93 -22.63 -11.59
N ASP A 120 -11.72 -22.12 -11.70
CA ASP A 120 -10.49 -22.93 -11.81
C ASP A 120 -9.98 -23.34 -10.42
N HIS A 121 -9.84 -24.64 -10.21
CA HIS A 121 -9.28 -25.23 -9.00
C HIS A 121 -7.80 -24.86 -8.78
N MET A 122 -7.01 -24.62 -9.84
CA MET A 122 -5.61 -24.24 -9.73
C MET A 122 -5.47 -22.81 -9.18
N ALA A 123 -6.23 -21.86 -9.71
CA ALA A 123 -6.36 -20.51 -9.16
C ALA A 123 -6.82 -20.53 -7.69
N LEU A 124 -7.88 -21.28 -7.36
CA LEU A 124 -8.35 -21.43 -5.97
C LEU A 124 -7.27 -21.99 -5.04
N ALA A 125 -6.50 -22.99 -5.48
CA ALA A 125 -5.40 -23.57 -4.70
C ALA A 125 -4.24 -22.58 -4.51
N PHE A 126 -3.92 -21.79 -5.53
CA PHE A 126 -2.92 -20.71 -5.44
C PHE A 126 -3.35 -19.62 -4.44
N TRP A 127 -4.59 -19.14 -4.49
CA TRP A 127 -5.09 -18.12 -3.56
C TRP A 127 -5.08 -18.63 -2.10
N ARG A 128 -5.43 -19.90 -1.87
CA ARG A 128 -5.30 -20.53 -0.53
C ARG A 128 -3.84 -20.56 -0.07
N ARG A 129 -2.94 -21.14 -0.88
CA ARG A 129 -1.48 -21.23 -0.65
C ARG A 129 -0.87 -19.87 -0.28
N LEU A 130 -1.28 -18.80 -0.97
CA LEU A 130 -0.78 -17.45 -0.75
C LEU A 130 -1.24 -16.86 0.59
N LYS A 131 -2.53 -16.97 0.92
CA LYS A 131 -3.09 -16.49 2.19
C LYS A 131 -2.58 -17.28 3.40
N GLU A 132 -2.25 -18.56 3.21
CA GLU A 132 -1.68 -19.45 4.23
C GLU A 132 -0.27 -19.04 4.68
N LYS A 133 0.53 -18.32 3.88
CA LYS A 133 1.93 -18.04 4.21
C LYS A 133 2.15 -17.06 5.36
N ARG A 134 1.17 -16.19 5.64
CA ARG A 134 1.22 -15.16 6.70
C ARG A 134 2.43 -14.21 6.67
N ASN A 135 3.13 -14.10 5.53
CA ASN A 135 4.10 -13.01 5.33
C ASN A 135 3.41 -11.65 5.53
N LEU A 136 4.22 -10.65 5.88
CA LEU A 136 3.76 -9.32 6.27
C LEU A 136 4.79 -8.25 5.88
N ALA A 137 4.34 -7.01 5.87
CA ALA A 137 5.18 -5.83 5.69
C ALA A 137 4.77 -4.72 6.67
N VAL A 138 5.69 -3.83 7.01
CA VAL A 138 5.45 -2.59 7.77
C VAL A 138 5.95 -1.40 6.97
N VAL A 139 5.28 -0.26 7.08
CA VAL A 139 5.69 1.00 6.46
C VAL A 139 5.56 2.15 7.46
N ALA A 140 6.49 3.09 7.41
CA ALA A 140 6.43 4.33 8.16
C ALA A 140 6.78 5.52 7.25
N SER A 141 6.02 6.61 7.43
CA SER A 141 6.28 7.92 6.84
C SER A 141 7.08 8.74 7.84
N PHE A 142 8.27 9.20 7.45
CA PHE A 142 9.16 9.98 8.29
C PHE A 142 9.33 11.40 7.77
N ARG A 143 9.23 12.40 8.66
CA ARG A 143 9.63 13.78 8.37
C ARG A 143 11.12 13.94 8.69
N VAL A 144 11.88 14.44 7.72
CA VAL A 144 13.30 14.80 7.88
C VAL A 144 13.37 16.14 8.60
N LYS A 145 13.84 16.15 9.86
CA LYS A 145 13.79 17.33 10.74
C LYS A 145 14.55 18.54 10.20
N ALA A 146 15.59 18.30 9.39
CA ALA A 146 16.42 19.37 8.81
C ALA A 146 15.81 20.03 7.56
N THR A 147 14.87 19.39 6.87
CA THR A 147 14.33 19.88 5.57
C THR A 147 12.80 19.92 5.49
N GLY A 148 12.10 19.35 6.47
CA GLY A 148 10.63 19.19 6.46
C GLY A 148 10.11 18.16 5.45
N GLN A 149 10.97 17.62 4.58
CA GLN A 149 10.62 16.63 3.56
C GLN A 149 10.13 15.32 4.19
N ILE A 150 9.19 14.64 3.53
CA ILE A 150 8.68 13.34 3.95
C ILE A 150 9.32 12.23 3.11
N VAL A 151 9.70 11.13 3.75
CA VAL A 151 10.17 9.89 3.11
C VAL A 151 9.39 8.69 3.63
N HIS A 152 8.97 7.81 2.75
CA HIS A 152 8.30 6.56 3.08
C HIS A 152 9.32 5.43 3.12
N VAL A 153 9.38 4.66 4.20
CA VAL A 153 10.26 3.48 4.30
C VAL A 153 9.45 2.25 4.68
N CYS A 154 9.58 1.19 3.89
CA CYS A 154 8.95 -0.11 4.11
C CYS A 154 9.99 -1.19 4.48
N SER A 155 9.56 -2.18 5.27
CA SER A 155 10.26 -3.44 5.54
C SER A 155 9.31 -4.60 5.31
N THR A 156 9.73 -5.63 4.57
CA THR A 156 8.98 -6.87 4.33
C THR A 156 9.89 -8.08 4.46
N HIS A 157 9.32 -9.25 4.78
CA HIS A 157 9.97 -10.55 4.59
C HIS A 157 9.09 -11.37 3.63
N LEU A 158 9.54 -11.58 2.39
CA LEU A 158 8.83 -12.39 1.40
C LEU A 158 8.95 -13.89 1.72
N PHE A 159 8.10 -14.71 1.09
CA PHE A 159 8.11 -16.16 1.32
C PHE A 159 9.46 -16.81 0.93
N TRP A 160 9.97 -17.70 1.77
CA TRP A 160 11.33 -18.21 1.66
C TRP A 160 11.54 -19.26 0.56
N ASP A 161 10.60 -20.19 0.37
CA ASP A 161 10.81 -21.39 -0.47
C ASP A 161 11.14 -21.03 -1.94
N PRO A 162 12.34 -21.36 -2.44
CA PRO A 162 12.72 -21.09 -3.83
C PRO A 162 11.90 -21.91 -4.85
N ARG A 163 11.14 -22.93 -4.41
CA ARG A 163 10.23 -23.72 -5.25
C ARG A 163 8.84 -23.08 -5.44
N GLN A 164 8.55 -21.96 -4.76
CA GLN A 164 7.27 -21.24 -4.84
C GLN A 164 7.47 -19.77 -5.29
N PRO A 165 8.15 -19.49 -6.42
CA PRO A 165 8.40 -18.13 -6.91
C PRO A 165 7.11 -17.38 -7.28
N GLU A 166 6.03 -18.09 -7.63
CA GLU A 166 4.72 -17.51 -7.92
C GLU A 166 4.12 -16.82 -6.69
N VAL A 167 4.40 -17.35 -5.50
CA VAL A 167 3.99 -16.75 -4.21
C VAL A 167 4.80 -15.48 -3.96
N LYS A 168 6.13 -15.52 -4.15
CA LYS A 168 7.02 -14.36 -3.96
C LYS A 168 6.67 -13.21 -4.90
N LEU A 169 6.43 -13.52 -6.17
CA LEU A 169 6.05 -12.53 -7.20
C LEU A 169 4.70 -11.87 -6.88
N MET A 170 3.69 -12.64 -6.48
CA MET A 170 2.39 -12.07 -6.10
C MET A 170 2.48 -11.25 -4.81
N GLN A 171 3.28 -11.65 -3.82
CA GLN A 171 3.54 -10.83 -2.64
C GLN A 171 4.21 -9.49 -3.03
N ALA A 172 5.23 -9.51 -3.90
CA ALA A 172 5.86 -8.28 -4.40
C ALA A 172 4.87 -7.37 -5.14
N PHE A 173 4.01 -7.92 -6.01
CA PHE A 173 2.95 -7.19 -6.70
C PHE A 173 1.94 -6.55 -5.74
N LEU A 174 1.43 -7.34 -4.77
CA LEU A 174 0.49 -6.86 -3.76
C LEU A 174 1.10 -5.73 -2.92
N LEU A 175 2.37 -5.86 -2.50
CA LEU A 175 3.07 -4.83 -1.73
C LEU A 175 3.27 -3.55 -2.53
N ALA A 176 3.74 -3.64 -3.78
CA ALA A 176 3.94 -2.47 -4.64
C ALA A 176 2.64 -1.69 -4.86
N ARG A 177 1.52 -2.40 -5.10
CA ARG A 177 0.19 -1.80 -5.27
C ARG A 177 -0.39 -1.23 -3.97
N ALA A 178 -0.11 -1.84 -2.82
CA ALA A 178 -0.48 -1.33 -1.50
C ALA A 178 0.32 -0.08 -1.10
N LEU A 179 1.63 -0.08 -1.36
CA LEU A 179 2.51 1.06 -1.06
C LEU A 179 2.23 2.27 -1.94
N ARG A 180 1.83 2.08 -3.21
CA ARG A 180 1.36 3.18 -4.07
C ARG A 180 0.10 3.82 -3.47
N ARG A 181 -0.96 3.04 -3.19
CA ARG A 181 -2.16 3.54 -2.50
C ARG A 181 -1.82 4.29 -1.20
N TYR A 182 -0.98 3.71 -0.35
CA TYR A 182 -0.54 4.34 0.89
C TYR A 182 0.16 5.69 0.64
N ALA A 183 1.07 5.79 -0.34
CA ALA A 183 1.73 7.05 -0.67
C ALA A 183 0.73 8.10 -1.19
N ASP A 184 -0.14 7.72 -2.12
CA ASP A 184 -1.18 8.60 -2.69
C ASP A 184 -2.14 9.11 -1.59
N GLU A 185 -2.51 8.24 -0.63
CA GLU A 185 -3.28 8.59 0.57
C GLU A 185 -2.50 9.51 1.53
N GLN A 186 -1.18 9.32 1.67
CA GLN A 186 -0.33 10.17 2.52
C GLN A 186 -0.07 11.55 1.91
N GLU A 187 -0.19 11.71 0.60
CA GLU A 187 -0.04 13.00 -0.07
C GLU A 187 -1.34 13.81 0.04
N ARG A 188 -2.50 13.20 -0.23
CA ARG A 188 -3.82 13.83 -0.04
C ARG A 188 -4.01 14.38 1.38
N THR A 189 -3.75 13.59 2.43
CA THR A 189 -3.91 14.12 3.80
C THR A 189 -2.95 15.27 4.12
N ARG A 190 -1.79 15.40 3.45
CA ARG A 190 -0.90 16.57 3.65
C ARG A 190 -1.42 17.83 2.96
N GLU A 191 -2.12 17.68 1.84
CA GLU A 191 -2.74 18.79 1.13
C GLU A 191 -3.94 19.30 1.93
N GLU A 192 -4.82 18.38 2.37
CA GLU A 192 -5.92 18.64 3.31
C GLU A 192 -5.42 19.34 4.59
N GLU A 193 -4.39 18.78 5.25
CA GLU A 193 -3.75 19.35 6.45
C GLU A 193 -3.07 20.71 6.22
N ARG A 194 -2.84 21.14 4.97
CA ARG A 194 -2.18 22.40 4.62
C ARG A 194 -3.20 23.48 4.25
N GLU A 195 -4.30 23.10 3.62
CA GLU A 195 -5.43 23.98 3.33
C GLU A 195 -6.14 24.39 4.62
N GLU A 196 -6.45 23.45 5.52
CA GLU A 196 -7.05 23.74 6.84
C GLU A 196 -6.19 24.69 7.70
N LYS A 197 -4.86 24.64 7.55
CA LYS A 197 -3.91 25.50 8.28
C LYS A 197 -3.69 26.87 7.63
N THR A 198 -4.39 27.21 6.55
CA THR A 198 -4.30 28.51 5.87
C THR A 198 -5.55 29.36 6.18
N PRO A 199 -5.52 30.22 7.21
CA PRO A 199 -6.68 31.03 7.57
C PRO A 199 -7.02 32.04 6.46
N GLU A 200 -8.32 32.21 6.21
CA GLU A 200 -8.88 33.01 5.11
C GLU A 200 -8.65 34.52 5.35
N CYS A 201 -7.49 35.03 4.88
CA CYS A 201 -7.09 36.43 5.07
C CYS A 201 -7.78 37.40 4.08
N THR A 202 -9.11 37.43 4.09
CA THR A 202 -9.92 38.32 3.25
C THR A 202 -10.03 39.71 3.88
N GLN A 203 -8.97 40.51 3.78
CA GLN A 203 -9.04 41.93 4.15
C GLN A 203 -9.80 42.75 3.11
N ARG A 204 -10.77 43.56 3.56
CA ARG A 204 -11.03 44.92 3.02
C ARG A 204 -11.89 45.79 3.95
N ASN A 205 -11.16 46.46 4.85
CA ASN A 205 -11.29 47.87 5.25
C ASN A 205 -12.61 48.42 5.84
N ASP A 206 -12.41 49.22 6.88
CA ASP A 206 -13.38 50.03 7.61
C ASP A 206 -13.93 51.20 6.77
N THR A 207 -15.10 51.74 7.14
CA THR A 207 -15.18 53.05 7.84
C THR A 207 -16.59 53.43 8.31
N ASP A 208 -16.57 54.26 9.36
CA ASP A 208 -17.59 55.24 9.80
C ASP A 208 -18.81 54.79 10.62
N ALA A 209 -19.38 55.76 11.36
CA ALA A 209 -20.31 55.56 12.48
C ALA A 209 -21.62 56.35 12.33
N GLY A 210 -22.69 55.94 13.03
CA GLY A 210 -23.93 56.73 13.05
C GLY A 210 -25.17 56.12 13.73
N ASP A 211 -25.34 56.44 15.02
CA ASP A 211 -26.62 56.78 15.67
C ASP A 211 -27.74 55.72 15.90
N GLU A 212 -28.83 56.14 16.57
CA GLU A 212 -29.73 55.32 17.40
C GLU A 212 -31.11 54.88 16.79
N ARG A 213 -31.80 54.02 17.58
CA ARG A 213 -33.27 54.01 17.89
C ARG A 213 -34.30 53.16 17.08
N VAL A 214 -34.70 52.05 17.73
CA VAL A 214 -36.04 51.85 18.38
C VAL A 214 -37.30 51.47 17.54
N THR A 215 -37.62 50.16 17.64
CA THR A 215 -38.96 49.52 17.91
C THR A 215 -39.99 49.17 16.81
N LYS A 216 -40.80 48.16 17.18
CA LYS A 216 -42.07 47.62 16.63
C LYS A 216 -41.89 46.54 15.55
N GLU A 217 -42.45 45.32 15.71
CA GLU A 217 -43.89 44.93 15.78
C GLU A 217 -44.60 45.31 14.47
N GLU A 218 -45.31 44.42 13.76
CA GLU A 218 -46.24 43.37 14.22
C GLU A 218 -46.22 42.06 13.38
N THR A 219 -47.03 41.09 13.80
CA THR A 219 -47.35 39.83 13.10
C THR A 219 -48.39 40.01 11.97
N ASN A 220 -48.40 39.12 10.97
CA ASN A 220 -49.65 38.45 10.59
C ASN A 220 -49.49 37.14 9.81
N GLU A 221 -50.50 36.27 9.94
CA GLU A 221 -50.66 35.00 9.23
C GLU A 221 -51.75 35.08 8.13
N SER A 222 -51.96 33.97 7.42
CA SER A 222 -53.21 33.59 6.74
C SER A 222 -53.49 34.27 5.37
N ARG A 223 -54.03 33.67 4.31
CA ARG A 223 -54.56 32.36 3.89
C ARG A 223 -55.19 32.62 2.47
N ASN A 224 -55.82 31.61 1.87
CA ASN A 224 -56.82 31.69 0.77
C ASN A 224 -56.32 31.95 -0.66
N GLU A 225 -56.95 31.41 -1.72
CA GLU A 225 -57.72 30.14 -1.88
C GLU A 225 -57.80 29.83 -3.41
N ALA A 226 -58.34 28.68 -3.83
CA ALA A 226 -58.31 28.23 -5.24
C ALA A 226 -59.55 28.64 -6.07
N THR A 227 -59.45 28.67 -7.42
CA THR A 227 -60.60 28.45 -8.36
C THR A 227 -60.18 28.10 -9.81
N THR A 228 -60.30 26.81 -10.15
CA THR A 228 -60.97 26.19 -11.33
C THR A 228 -61.14 26.91 -12.69
N ARG A 229 -60.67 26.26 -13.79
CA ARG A 229 -61.37 25.89 -15.06
C ARG A 229 -60.42 25.04 -15.95
N LYS A 230 -60.79 23.86 -16.47
CA LYS A 230 -61.72 23.51 -17.59
C LYS A 230 -61.21 24.01 -18.98
N VAL A 231 -61.26 23.24 -20.08
CA VAL A 231 -61.61 21.82 -20.35
C VAL A 231 -61.15 21.43 -21.77
N ASN A 232 -60.76 20.17 -22.03
CA ASN A 232 -61.25 19.35 -23.17
C ASN A 232 -60.68 17.92 -23.17
N VAL A 233 -61.49 16.97 -23.65
CA VAL A 233 -61.14 15.59 -24.02
C VAL A 233 -62.00 15.24 -25.23
N GLU A 234 -61.44 14.61 -26.25
CA GLU A 234 -62.19 13.90 -27.29
C GLU A 234 -61.71 12.45 -27.40
N THR A 235 -62.57 11.59 -27.97
CA THR A 235 -62.56 10.13 -27.76
C THR A 235 -62.51 9.36 -29.08
N GLY A 236 -61.80 8.24 -29.11
CA GLY A 236 -61.79 7.26 -30.21
C GLY A 236 -61.31 5.89 -29.73
N GLU A 237 -61.81 4.80 -30.31
CA GLU A 237 -61.79 3.47 -29.69
C GLU A 237 -61.03 2.36 -30.48
N TRP A 238 -60.33 1.51 -29.70
CA TRP A 238 -60.04 0.07 -29.88
C TRP A 238 -59.53 -0.49 -31.23
N THR A 239 -58.39 -1.20 -31.16
CA THR A 239 -58.35 -2.68 -31.41
C THR A 239 -57.03 -3.33 -30.92
N ARG A 240 -56.96 -4.67 -30.93
CA ARG A 240 -55.84 -5.52 -30.44
C ARG A 240 -54.68 -5.62 -31.44
N GLU A 241 -53.44 -5.72 -30.97
CA GLU A 241 -52.55 -6.91 -31.02
C GLU A 241 -51.15 -6.58 -30.44
N GLU A 242 -50.13 -7.43 -30.61
CA GLU A 242 -49.10 -7.69 -29.59
C GLU A 242 -47.69 -7.97 -30.19
N VAL A 243 -46.53 -7.63 -29.59
CA VAL A 243 -46.25 -7.03 -28.26
C VAL A 243 -45.33 -5.77 -28.29
N PRO A 244 -44.03 -5.77 -28.68
CA PRO A 244 -43.05 -4.85 -28.04
C PRO A 244 -42.01 -4.12 -28.95
N GLU A 245 -41.92 -2.78 -28.88
CA GLU A 245 -40.78 -2.01 -29.46
C GLU A 245 -40.23 -0.85 -28.60
N THR A 246 -40.70 -0.65 -27.35
CA THR A 246 -40.26 0.48 -26.50
C THR A 246 -38.82 0.38 -25.98
N ASP A 247 -38.29 -0.84 -25.78
CA ASP A 247 -36.98 -1.05 -25.15
C ASP A 247 -35.78 -0.69 -26.06
N GLN A 248 -35.94 -0.64 -27.38
CA GLN A 248 -34.80 -0.44 -28.29
C GLN A 248 -34.24 0.99 -28.25
N LYS A 249 -35.08 2.01 -28.01
CA LYS A 249 -34.63 3.42 -27.95
C LYS A 249 -33.88 3.71 -26.65
N ILE A 250 -34.43 3.26 -25.51
CA ILE A 250 -33.81 3.39 -24.19
C ILE A 250 -32.40 2.78 -24.17
N ASN A 251 -32.24 1.58 -24.75
CA ASN A 251 -30.93 0.92 -24.85
C ASN A 251 -29.93 1.68 -25.76
N HIS A 252 -30.39 2.38 -26.79
CA HIS A 252 -29.51 3.15 -27.68
C HIS A 252 -29.00 4.43 -27.02
N GLU A 253 -29.86 5.11 -26.29
CA GLU A 253 -29.59 6.38 -25.60
C GLU A 253 -28.56 6.18 -24.46
N ILE A 254 -28.78 5.19 -23.58
CA ILE A 254 -27.84 4.80 -22.52
C ILE A 254 -26.46 4.39 -23.11
N THR A 255 -26.45 3.71 -24.26
CA THR A 255 -25.20 3.30 -24.93
C THR A 255 -24.41 4.50 -25.50
N HIS A 256 -25.08 5.61 -25.78
CA HIS A 256 -24.45 6.86 -26.24
C HIS A 256 -23.79 7.60 -25.07
N GLU A 257 -24.50 7.77 -23.95
CA GLU A 257 -23.97 8.43 -22.74
C GLU A 257 -22.74 7.69 -22.18
N ILE A 258 -22.79 6.36 -22.09
CA ILE A 258 -21.67 5.53 -21.61
C ILE A 258 -20.43 5.65 -22.52
N LYS A 259 -20.59 5.97 -23.81
CA LYS A 259 -19.46 6.28 -24.69
C LYS A 259 -18.89 7.67 -24.41
N GLN A 260 -19.74 8.70 -24.33
CA GLN A 260 -19.29 10.08 -24.12
C GLN A 260 -18.56 10.24 -22.77
N ALA A 261 -19.05 9.60 -21.70
CA ALA A 261 -18.36 9.58 -20.41
C ALA A 261 -16.95 8.95 -20.50
N ARG A 262 -16.81 7.81 -21.18
CA ARG A 262 -15.52 7.12 -21.37
C ARG A 262 -14.55 7.84 -22.30
N GLU A 263 -15.06 8.72 -23.15
CA GLU A 263 -14.24 9.59 -24.00
C GLU A 263 -13.69 10.76 -23.18
N GLN A 264 -14.53 11.41 -22.36
CA GLN A 264 -14.12 12.46 -21.41
C GLN A 264 -13.14 11.95 -20.34
N GLU A 265 -13.35 10.77 -19.75
CA GLU A 265 -12.39 10.12 -18.84
C GLU A 265 -11.00 9.93 -19.49
N ARG A 266 -10.98 9.64 -20.81
CA ARG A 266 -9.74 9.45 -21.58
C ARG A 266 -9.07 10.75 -22.01
N GLU A 267 -9.78 11.86 -22.03
CA GLU A 267 -9.20 13.18 -22.29
C GLU A 267 -8.65 13.80 -21.00
N GLN A 268 -9.40 13.76 -19.89
CA GLN A 268 -8.90 14.16 -18.56
C GLN A 268 -7.63 13.37 -18.18
N GLY A 269 -7.68 12.04 -18.26
CA GLY A 269 -6.53 11.15 -18.03
C GLY A 269 -5.39 11.26 -19.05
N ARG A 270 -5.44 12.24 -19.96
CA ARG A 270 -4.43 12.54 -21.00
C ARG A 270 -4.06 14.02 -21.11
N GLU A 271 -4.72 14.90 -20.37
CA GLU A 271 -4.28 16.27 -20.10
C GLU A 271 -3.59 16.43 -18.74
N GLU A 272 -3.78 15.49 -17.80
CA GLU A 272 -2.85 15.25 -16.66
C GLU A 272 -1.48 14.68 -17.10
N ARG A 273 -1.02 15.11 -18.28
CA ARG A 273 0.33 14.97 -18.79
C ARG A 273 1.33 15.64 -17.87
N SER A 274 2.32 14.87 -17.44
CA SER A 274 3.72 14.97 -17.91
C SER A 274 4.40 16.35 -18.08
N SER A 275 3.91 17.45 -17.50
CA SER A 275 4.53 18.78 -17.60
C SER A 275 4.11 19.71 -16.47
N ALA A 276 5.01 20.29 -15.67
CA ALA A 276 6.44 19.99 -15.52
C ALA A 276 6.93 20.54 -14.16
N GLY A 277 7.81 19.81 -13.45
CA GLY A 277 8.50 20.35 -12.27
C GLY A 277 8.82 19.33 -11.18
N LEU A 278 10.05 18.82 -11.19
CA LEU A 278 10.84 18.28 -10.07
C LEU A 278 10.09 17.71 -8.84
N VAL A 279 9.99 16.37 -8.78
CA VAL A 279 9.76 15.54 -7.56
C VAL A 279 8.66 16.07 -6.61
N ARG A 280 7.40 15.80 -6.95
CA ARG A 280 6.26 15.96 -6.02
C ARG A 280 6.06 14.74 -5.12
N ASP A 281 6.08 13.53 -5.68
CA ASP A 281 5.99 12.27 -4.91
C ASP A 281 7.04 12.24 -3.79
N ALA A 282 6.60 11.94 -2.56
CA ALA A 282 7.50 11.71 -1.43
C ALA A 282 8.28 10.40 -1.65
N PRO A 283 9.62 10.38 -1.55
CA PRO A 283 10.42 9.21 -1.90
C PRO A 283 10.01 7.95 -1.14
N LEU A 284 9.76 6.86 -1.87
CA LEU A 284 9.43 5.55 -1.32
C LEU A 284 10.63 4.60 -1.39
N ILE A 285 11.10 4.15 -0.23
CA ILE A 285 12.20 3.20 -0.07
C ILE A 285 11.63 1.86 0.43
N VAL A 286 11.86 0.79 -0.33
CA VAL A 286 11.45 -0.57 0.08
C VAL A 286 12.68 -1.36 0.49
N GLY A 287 12.90 -1.48 1.80
CA GLY A 287 13.79 -2.48 2.39
C GLY A 287 13.05 -3.79 2.62
N GLY A 288 13.80 -4.84 2.96
CA GLY A 288 13.26 -6.15 3.25
C GLY A 288 14.26 -7.28 3.07
N ASP A 289 13.80 -8.49 3.38
CA ASP A 289 14.36 -9.73 2.87
C ASP A 289 13.40 -10.27 1.80
N PHE A 290 13.83 -10.20 0.54
CA PHE A 290 13.05 -10.69 -0.60
C PHE A 290 13.25 -12.20 -0.85
N ASN A 291 14.16 -12.83 -0.10
CA ASN A 291 14.72 -14.17 -0.30
C ASN A 291 15.33 -14.39 -1.69
N SER A 292 16.00 -15.53 -1.88
CA SER A 292 16.45 -15.96 -3.21
C SER A 292 15.24 -16.14 -4.15
N MET A 293 15.05 -15.18 -5.06
CA MET A 293 14.28 -15.36 -6.29
C MET A 293 15.08 -16.23 -7.27
N PRO A 294 14.43 -17.08 -8.09
CA PRO A 294 15.15 -17.85 -9.11
C PRO A 294 15.75 -16.89 -10.15
N PHE A 295 17.05 -17.07 -10.45
CA PHE A 295 17.74 -16.28 -11.46
C PHE A 295 17.23 -16.64 -12.86
N GLN A 296 16.27 -15.87 -13.37
CA GLN A 296 15.84 -15.96 -14.76
C GLN A 296 16.81 -15.16 -15.63
N SER A 297 17.78 -15.85 -16.23
CA SER A 297 18.61 -15.27 -17.30
C SER A 297 17.73 -14.99 -18.51
N VAL A 298 17.35 -13.72 -18.70
CA VAL A 298 16.69 -13.24 -19.92
C VAL A 298 17.72 -13.23 -21.04
N THR A 299 17.96 -14.40 -21.64
CA THR A 299 18.65 -14.50 -22.92
C THR A 299 17.84 -13.72 -23.96
N LYS A 300 18.48 -12.72 -24.59
CA LYS A 300 17.84 -11.96 -25.66
C LYS A 300 17.51 -12.92 -26.81
N VAL A 301 16.22 -13.23 -26.99
CA VAL A 301 15.74 -13.88 -28.20
C VAL A 301 15.93 -12.89 -29.35
N SER A 302 16.94 -13.13 -30.18
CA SER A 302 17.15 -12.41 -31.43
C SER A 302 15.98 -12.63 -32.38
N GLY A 303 15.70 -11.65 -33.24
CA GLY A 303 14.63 -11.74 -34.23
C GLY A 303 14.78 -12.91 -35.23
N PRO A 304 13.74 -13.17 -36.04
CA PRO A 304 13.57 -14.44 -36.76
C PRO A 304 14.43 -14.57 -38.03
N GLU A 305 15.75 -14.54 -37.90
CA GLU A 305 16.69 -14.90 -38.98
C GLU A 305 17.99 -15.51 -38.40
N GLY A 306 17.89 -16.75 -37.90
CA GLY A 306 19.01 -17.49 -37.32
C GLY A 306 18.62 -18.95 -37.02
N ARG A 307 19.17 -19.91 -37.79
CA ARG A 307 18.71 -21.30 -37.81
C ARG A 307 19.66 -22.25 -37.07
N GLU A 308 19.54 -22.33 -35.74
CA GLU A 308 20.29 -23.31 -34.94
C GLU A 308 19.41 -24.28 -34.17
N LYS A 309 19.80 -25.57 -34.15
CA LYS A 309 19.15 -26.64 -33.38
C LYS A 309 19.84 -26.80 -32.02
N GLY A 310 19.52 -25.93 -31.07
CA GLY A 310 19.88 -26.14 -29.67
C GLY A 310 19.10 -27.31 -29.05
N LYS A 311 19.78 -28.25 -28.39
CA LYS A 311 19.11 -29.16 -27.44
C LYS A 311 18.80 -28.40 -26.16
N GLU A 312 17.60 -28.55 -25.64
CA GLU A 312 17.34 -28.25 -24.22
C GLU A 312 18.16 -29.23 -23.36
N MET A 313 19.20 -28.72 -22.70
CA MET A 313 19.75 -29.39 -21.52
C MET A 313 19.11 -28.77 -20.30
N CYS A 314 18.37 -29.56 -19.53
CA CYS A 314 18.05 -29.24 -18.14
C CYS A 314 19.34 -29.26 -17.32
N VAL A 315 20.10 -28.16 -17.35
CA VAL A 315 21.16 -27.93 -16.38
C VAL A 315 20.50 -27.77 -15.02
N GLU A 316 20.93 -28.58 -14.04
CA GLU A 316 20.44 -28.42 -12.67
C GLU A 316 20.86 -27.05 -12.14
N ASN A 317 19.90 -26.13 -12.03
CA ASN A 317 20.09 -24.84 -11.41
C ASN A 317 20.41 -25.05 -9.92
N LYS A 318 21.70 -25.09 -9.59
CA LYS A 318 22.19 -25.05 -8.21
C LYS A 318 21.66 -23.78 -7.54
N TYR A 319 20.63 -23.94 -6.72
CA TYR A 319 20.08 -22.87 -5.89
C TYR A 319 21.18 -22.34 -4.97
N HIS A 320 21.76 -21.19 -5.34
CA HIS A 320 22.68 -20.47 -4.48
C HIS A 320 21.84 -19.78 -3.40
N SER A 321 21.70 -20.43 -2.25
CA SER A 321 21.35 -19.78 -0.99
C SER A 321 22.36 -18.66 -0.76
N GLY A 322 21.89 -17.42 -0.65
CA GLY A 322 22.73 -16.22 -0.75
C GLY A 322 23.72 -16.04 0.39
N VAL A 323 24.87 -16.69 0.28
CA VAL A 323 26.09 -16.40 1.05
C VAL A 323 27.11 -15.84 0.06
N TYR A 324 27.47 -14.57 0.28
CA TYR A 324 28.60 -13.86 -0.32
C TYR A 324 29.43 -13.27 0.82
#